data_AF-A0A9D5B724-F1
#
_entry.id   AF-A0A9D5B724-F1
#
_cell.length_a   1.000
_cell.length_b   1.000
_cell.length_c   1.000
_cell.angle_alpha   90.00
_cell.angle_beta   90.00
_cell.angle_gamma   90.00
#
_symmetry.space_group_name_H-M   'P 1'
#
loop_
_entity.id
_entity.type
_entity.pdbx_description
1 polymer ?
#
loop_
_entity_poly.entity_id
_entity_poly.type
_entity_poly.pdbx_seq_one_letter_code
_entity_poly.pdbx_strand_id
1 'polypeptide(L)'
;MRHSYIPMNLSSINEKLTTTQCAYIECTPFKWAMYISNNFSISGGLLWELVSRWDIRSRVFRGRDRIVPFTPVDVSFALGFSIVGKSLVVEEDQQCQTLDLFKGAEVTIKNIRKQLRCHKKKLVNFFRLYILLSFVEFYFPKIGNKVFTGFIKQLDNLSSFDTHSWGLDVYNFVVSSLRESSVVLKEGKKQDTKTFKQVCCHIEDLGIQPFIFGESTCYF
;
A
#
# COMPACT_ATOMS: atom_id res chain seq x y z
N MET A 1 3.53 5.85 32.19
CA MET A 1 4.28 6.97 31.57
C MET A 1 4.04 6.88 30.06
N ARG A 2 3.17 7.74 29.50
CA ARG A 2 2.77 7.68 28.08
C ARG A 2 3.80 8.42 27.25
N HIS A 3 4.64 7.69 26.52
CA HIS A 3 5.39 8.29 25.42
C HIS A 3 4.42 8.53 24.25
N SER A 4 3.97 9.76 24.06
CA SER A 4 3.22 10.17 22.87
C SER A 4 4.19 10.32 21.69
N TYR A 5 4.42 9.23 20.97
CA TYR A 5 4.89 9.33 19.59
C TYR A 5 3.68 9.13 18.69
N ILE A 6 2.96 10.22 18.37
CA ILE A 6 1.90 10.15 17.36
C ILE A 6 2.64 10.08 16.02
N PRO A 7 2.63 8.93 15.31
CA PRO A 7 3.23 8.87 13.99
C PRO A 7 2.51 9.83 13.04
N MET A 8 3.29 10.55 12.24
CA MET A 8 2.77 11.43 11.19
C MET A 8 2.26 10.56 10.03
N ASN A 9 1.04 10.04 10.12
CA ASN A 9 0.43 9.21 9.08
C ASN A 9 0.33 9.98 7.74
N LEU A 10 0.28 9.28 6.61
CA LEU A 10 0.10 9.88 5.27
C LEU A 10 -1.01 10.96 5.25
N SER A 11 -2.12 10.73 5.95
CA SER A 11 -3.20 11.69 6.20
C SER A 11 -2.72 13.05 6.73
N SER A 12 -1.88 13.06 7.75
CA SER A 12 -1.33 14.30 8.35
C SER A 12 -0.33 15.04 7.44
N ILE A 13 0.17 14.38 6.39
CA ILE A 13 0.92 15.01 5.31
C ILE A 13 -0.05 15.56 4.27
N ASN A 14 -1.09 14.80 3.91
CA ASN A 14 -2.15 15.23 2.99
C ASN A 14 -2.80 16.54 3.45
N GLU A 15 -3.11 16.67 4.74
CA GLU A 15 -3.63 17.90 5.38
C GLU A 15 -2.71 19.13 5.22
N LYS A 16 -1.43 18.93 4.90
CA LYS A 16 -0.39 19.97 4.83
C LYS A 16 0.15 20.20 3.43
N LEU A 17 -0.41 19.54 2.43
CA LEU A 17 -0.03 19.73 1.02
C LEU A 17 -0.38 21.15 0.58
N THR A 18 0.52 21.77 -0.16
CA THR A 18 0.23 23.06 -0.80
C THR A 18 -0.55 22.85 -2.09
N THR A 19 -1.25 23.87 -2.58
CA THR A 19 -1.98 23.83 -3.86
C THR A 19 -1.10 23.34 -5.01
N THR A 20 0.15 23.79 -5.09
CA THR A 20 1.11 23.35 -6.11
C THR A 20 1.48 21.87 -5.97
N GLN A 21 1.62 21.37 -4.73
CA GLN A 21 1.89 19.96 -4.49
C GLN A 21 0.69 19.10 -4.86
N CYS A 22 -0.53 19.52 -4.52
CA CYS A 22 -1.76 18.83 -4.92
C CYS A 22 -1.87 18.74 -6.43
N ALA A 23 -1.78 19.88 -7.14
CA ALA A 23 -1.87 19.90 -8.60
C ALA A 23 -0.82 19.01 -9.27
N TYR A 24 0.39 18.92 -8.71
CA TYR A 24 1.42 18.02 -9.23
C TYR A 24 1.07 16.54 -9.02
N ILE A 25 0.55 16.18 -7.84
CA ILE A 25 0.16 14.80 -7.52
C ILE A 25 -1.07 14.36 -8.33
N GLU A 26 -2.04 15.26 -8.57
CA GLU A 26 -3.26 15.01 -9.37
C GLU A 26 -2.96 14.55 -10.79
N CYS A 27 -1.85 15.02 -11.37
CA CYS A 27 -1.38 14.63 -12.70
C CYS A 27 -0.74 13.24 -12.76
N THR A 28 -0.75 12.48 -11.66
CA THR A 28 -0.09 11.18 -11.57
C THR A 28 -1.09 10.06 -11.27
N PRO A 29 -0.76 8.79 -11.60
CA PRO A 29 -1.58 7.64 -11.22
C PRO A 29 -1.83 7.53 -9.71
N PHE A 30 -1.00 8.18 -8.89
CA PHE A 30 -1.03 8.11 -7.43
C PHE A 30 -1.89 9.19 -6.77
N LYS A 31 -2.69 9.95 -7.53
CA LYS A 31 -3.57 10.99 -7.00
C LYS A 31 -4.47 10.53 -5.85
N TRP A 32 -4.88 9.25 -5.87
CA TRP A 32 -5.71 8.65 -4.82
C TRP A 32 -5.06 8.66 -3.43
N ALA A 33 -3.72 8.66 -3.36
CA ALA A 33 -3.00 8.76 -2.10
C ALA A 33 -3.33 10.03 -1.31
N MET A 34 -3.76 11.12 -1.97
CA MET A 34 -4.16 12.36 -1.31
C MET A 34 -5.48 12.24 -0.57
N TYR A 35 -6.35 11.33 -0.99
CA TYR A 35 -7.70 11.15 -0.42
C TYR A 35 -7.74 10.09 0.69
N ILE A 36 -6.60 9.46 0.99
CA ILE A 36 -6.44 8.56 2.13
C ILE A 36 -6.58 9.38 3.41
N SER A 37 -7.80 9.41 3.98
CA SER A 37 -8.11 10.03 5.28
C SER A 37 -8.00 9.03 6.43
N ASN A 38 -7.75 9.52 7.66
CA ASN A 38 -7.25 8.77 8.82
C ASN A 38 -7.83 7.36 9.11
N ASN A 39 -6.91 6.45 9.50
CA ASN A 39 -7.07 5.22 10.27
C ASN A 39 -8.20 4.27 9.83
N PHE A 40 -8.01 3.59 8.70
CA PHE A 40 -8.70 2.32 8.45
C PHE A 40 -8.39 1.34 9.57
N SER A 41 -9.39 1.07 10.41
CA SER A 41 -9.29 0.12 11.51
C SER A 41 -10.11 -1.11 11.17
N ILE A 42 -9.49 -2.04 10.45
CA ILE A 42 -10.12 -3.34 10.20
C ILE A 42 -10.15 -4.14 11.49
N SER A 43 -11.28 -4.80 11.76
CA SER A 43 -11.35 -5.74 12.86
C SER A 43 -10.40 -6.93 12.63
N GLY A 44 -9.60 -7.27 13.64
CA GLY A 44 -8.72 -8.45 13.58
C GLY A 44 -9.48 -9.75 13.29
N GLY A 45 -10.78 -9.81 13.63
CA GLY A 45 -11.67 -10.94 13.34
C GLY A 45 -12.07 -11.06 11.87
N LEU A 46 -12.48 -9.96 11.23
CA LEU A 46 -12.76 -9.91 9.79
C LEU A 46 -11.53 -10.37 8.98
N LEU A 47 -10.39 -9.87 9.41
CA LEU A 47 -9.11 -10.23 8.83
C LEU A 47 -8.82 -11.71 8.87
N TRP A 48 -8.86 -12.26 10.08
CA TRP A 48 -8.70 -13.68 10.31
C TRP A 48 -9.61 -14.50 9.38
N GLU A 49 -10.86 -14.08 9.23
CA GLU A 49 -11.83 -14.75 8.38
C GLU A 49 -11.46 -14.70 6.89
N LEU A 50 -10.95 -13.58 6.39
CA LEU A 50 -10.51 -13.48 4.99
C LEU A 50 -9.34 -14.42 4.70
N VAL A 51 -8.34 -14.45 5.58
CA VAL A 51 -7.15 -15.32 5.37
C VAL A 51 -7.46 -16.79 5.61
N SER A 52 -8.34 -17.12 6.57
CA SER A 52 -8.78 -18.48 6.82
C SER A 52 -9.55 -19.05 5.62
N ARG A 53 -10.32 -18.20 4.93
CA ARG A 53 -11.10 -18.54 3.72
C ARG A 53 -10.33 -18.42 2.41
N TRP A 54 -9.09 -17.93 2.43
CA TRP A 54 -8.29 -17.77 1.22
C TRP A 54 -7.86 -19.11 0.62
N ASP A 55 -8.26 -19.34 -0.63
CA ASP A 55 -7.78 -20.45 -1.45
C ASP A 55 -6.55 -20.01 -2.26
N ILE A 56 -5.39 -20.54 -1.88
CA ILE A 56 -4.11 -20.19 -2.50
C ILE A 56 -4.06 -20.56 -3.99
N ARG A 57 -4.68 -21.67 -4.41
CA ARG A 57 -4.58 -22.17 -5.80
C ARG A 57 -5.50 -21.40 -6.73
N SER A 58 -6.71 -21.17 -6.28
CA SER A 58 -7.81 -20.60 -7.08
C SER A 58 -7.86 -19.08 -6.95
N ARG A 59 -7.14 -18.49 -5.99
CA ARG A 59 -7.14 -17.04 -5.67
C ARG A 59 -8.53 -16.50 -5.39
N VAL A 60 -9.28 -17.25 -4.60
CA VAL A 60 -10.67 -16.93 -4.21
C VAL A 60 -10.83 -16.96 -2.70
N PHE A 61 -11.78 -16.20 -2.20
CA PHE A 61 -12.29 -16.34 -0.84
C PHE A 61 -13.47 -17.33 -0.83
N ARG A 62 -13.35 -18.41 -0.05
CA ARG A 62 -14.39 -19.43 0.11
C ARG A 62 -15.31 -19.09 1.28
N GLY A 63 -16.52 -18.60 1.00
CA GLY A 63 -17.59 -18.50 1.98
C GLY A 63 -18.30 -19.83 2.21
N ARG A 64 -19.36 -19.83 3.03
CA ARG A 64 -20.19 -21.04 3.26
C ARG A 64 -20.85 -21.52 1.96
N ASP A 65 -21.49 -20.61 1.23
CA ASP A 65 -22.23 -20.93 0.00
C ASP A 65 -21.79 -20.06 -1.21
N ARG A 66 -20.67 -19.36 -1.08
CA ARG A 66 -20.20 -18.39 -2.08
C ARG A 66 -18.70 -18.52 -2.33
N ILE A 67 -18.31 -18.29 -3.57
CA ILE A 67 -16.91 -18.15 -3.97
C ILE A 67 -16.73 -16.74 -4.50
N VAL A 68 -15.83 -15.98 -3.89
CA VAL A 68 -15.54 -14.61 -4.31
C VAL A 68 -14.14 -14.59 -4.94
N PRO A 69 -14.01 -14.43 -6.27
CA PRO A 69 -12.71 -14.31 -6.90
C PRO A 69 -12.05 -12.99 -6.50
N PHE A 70 -10.72 -13.02 -6.37
CA PHE A 70 -9.92 -11.80 -6.19
C PHE A 70 -8.96 -11.65 -7.37
N THR A 71 -9.16 -10.59 -8.14
CA THR A 71 -8.55 -10.35 -9.44
C THR A 71 -7.81 -9.00 -9.47
N PRO A 72 -6.91 -8.79 -10.45
CA PRO A 72 -6.27 -7.49 -10.62
C PRO A 72 -7.27 -6.36 -10.90
N VAL A 73 -8.43 -6.67 -11.50
CA VAL A 73 -9.48 -5.69 -11.81
C VAL A 73 -10.05 -5.10 -10.52
N ASP A 74 -10.21 -5.91 -9.47
CA ASP A 74 -10.67 -5.42 -8.18
C ASP A 74 -9.72 -4.33 -7.67
N VAL A 75 -8.41 -4.62 -7.66
CA VAL A 75 -7.36 -3.67 -7.25
C VAL A 75 -7.33 -2.42 -8.13
N SER A 76 -7.46 -2.59 -9.44
CA SER A 76 -7.55 -1.49 -10.40
C SER A 76 -8.72 -0.57 -10.09
N PHE A 77 -9.89 -1.14 -9.80
CA PHE A 77 -11.12 -0.40 -9.60
C PHE A 77 -11.03 0.52 -8.39
N ALA A 78 -10.50 0.07 -7.25
CA ALA A 78 -10.47 0.94 -6.08
C ALA A 78 -9.23 1.80 -5.92
N LEU A 79 -8.09 1.39 -6.48
CA LEU A 79 -6.89 2.23 -6.44
C LEU A 79 -6.76 3.14 -7.66
N GLY A 80 -7.60 2.94 -8.68
CA GLY A 80 -7.53 3.66 -9.95
C GLY A 80 -6.22 3.43 -10.73
N PHE A 81 -5.54 2.31 -10.48
CA PHE A 81 -4.29 1.96 -11.16
C PHE A 81 -4.53 1.15 -12.43
N SER A 82 -3.66 1.37 -13.42
CA SER A 82 -3.61 0.50 -14.60
C SER A 82 -3.13 -0.90 -14.23
N ILE A 83 -3.77 -1.92 -14.80
CA ILE A 83 -3.28 -3.32 -14.81
C ILE A 83 -2.51 -3.66 -16.08
N VAL A 84 -2.45 -2.74 -17.04
CA VAL A 84 -1.69 -2.86 -18.29
C VAL A 84 -0.45 -1.99 -18.18
N GLY A 85 0.70 -2.55 -18.60
CA GLY A 85 1.97 -1.83 -18.59
C GLY A 85 3.13 -2.73 -18.19
N LYS A 86 4.25 -2.10 -17.88
CA LYS A 86 5.47 -2.77 -17.40
C LYS A 86 5.31 -3.12 -15.92
N SER A 87 5.67 -4.35 -15.56
CA SER A 87 5.74 -4.75 -14.16
C SER A 87 6.90 -4.07 -13.45
N LEU A 88 6.72 -3.87 -12.15
CA LEU A 88 7.77 -3.35 -11.28
C LEU A 88 8.95 -4.31 -11.23
N VAL A 89 10.11 -3.90 -11.77
CA VAL A 89 11.36 -4.65 -11.64
C VAL A 89 12.04 -4.27 -10.34
N VAL A 90 12.04 -5.17 -9.37
CA VAL A 90 12.77 -5.01 -8.12
C VAL A 90 14.25 -5.22 -8.39
N GLU A 91 15.05 -4.16 -8.28
CA GLU A 91 16.51 -4.25 -8.39
C GLU A 91 17.17 -4.11 -7.02
N GLU A 92 18.17 -4.95 -6.74
CA GLU A 92 18.91 -4.96 -5.47
C GLU A 92 20.06 -3.95 -5.44
N ASP A 93 20.45 -3.36 -6.57
CA ASP A 93 21.58 -2.43 -6.67
C ASP A 93 21.13 -0.96 -6.60
N GLN A 94 21.64 -0.25 -5.58
CA GLN A 94 20.94 0.84 -4.88
C GLN A 94 21.61 2.21 -5.06
N GLN A 95 22.23 2.50 -6.20
CA GLN A 95 22.54 3.90 -6.50
C GLN A 95 21.42 4.52 -7.33
N CYS A 96 20.68 5.42 -6.69
CA CYS A 96 19.63 6.20 -7.35
C CYS A 96 19.49 7.56 -6.67
N GLN A 97 19.02 8.56 -7.42
CA GLN A 97 18.90 9.94 -6.96
C GLN A 97 17.96 10.08 -5.76
N THR A 98 16.94 9.23 -5.69
CA THR A 98 16.00 9.19 -4.57
C THR A 98 16.69 8.70 -3.29
N LEU A 99 17.64 7.78 -3.39
CA LEU A 99 18.45 7.31 -2.25
C LEU A 99 19.46 8.37 -1.79
N ASP A 100 19.99 9.18 -2.70
CA ASP A 100 20.90 10.30 -2.35
C ASP A 100 20.25 11.31 -1.40
N LEU A 101 18.92 11.42 -1.40
CA LEU A 101 18.16 12.25 -0.46
C LEU A 101 18.38 11.82 1.00
N PHE A 102 18.73 10.56 1.23
CA PHE A 102 18.99 10.01 2.57
C PHE A 102 20.43 10.14 3.01
N LYS A 103 21.36 10.54 2.12
CA LYS A 103 22.79 10.76 2.43
C LYS A 103 23.44 9.56 3.14
N GLY A 104 23.16 8.35 2.67
CA GLY A 104 23.67 7.11 3.26
C GLY A 104 22.96 6.65 4.54
N ALA A 105 21.96 7.38 5.03
CA ALA A 105 21.13 6.91 6.14
C ALA A 105 20.18 5.80 5.69
N GLU A 106 19.88 4.86 6.59
CA GLU A 106 18.89 3.81 6.33
C GLU A 106 17.52 4.39 5.97
N VAL A 107 16.89 3.85 4.93
CA VAL A 107 15.54 4.24 4.53
C VAL A 107 14.54 3.63 5.51
N THR A 108 14.11 4.44 6.47
CA THR A 108 13.05 4.11 7.43
C THR A 108 11.88 5.06 7.26
N ILE A 109 10.66 4.67 7.65
CA ILE A 109 9.48 5.57 7.59
C ILE A 109 9.77 6.90 8.32
N LYS A 110 10.48 6.84 9.46
CA LYS A 110 10.92 8.02 10.21
C LYS A 110 11.83 8.93 9.37
N ASN A 111 12.79 8.35 8.66
CA ASN A 111 13.72 9.10 7.81
C ASN A 111 13.02 9.65 6.56
N ILE A 112 12.11 8.90 5.94
CA ILE A 112 11.31 9.37 4.80
C ILE A 112 10.51 10.62 5.20
N ARG A 113 9.82 10.56 6.34
CA ARG A 113 9.08 11.70 6.92
C ARG A 113 9.98 12.90 7.23
N LYS A 114 11.19 12.66 7.75
CA LYS A 114 12.18 13.72 7.98
C LYS A 114 12.56 14.39 6.65
N GLN A 115 12.84 13.60 5.62
CA GLN A 115 13.22 14.12 4.31
C GLN A 115 12.09 14.89 3.63
N LEU A 116 10.82 14.45 3.78
CA LEU A 116 9.65 15.19 3.28
C LEU A 116 9.59 16.61 3.83
N ARG A 117 9.88 16.78 5.12
CA ARG A 117 9.94 18.11 5.76
C ARG A 117 11.11 18.94 5.22
N CYS A 118 12.28 18.33 5.04
CA CYS A 118 13.47 19.01 4.51
C CYS A 118 13.29 19.45 3.04
N HIS A 119 12.54 18.68 2.26
CA HIS A 119 12.37 18.89 0.82
C HIS A 119 11.03 19.54 0.44
N LYS A 120 10.27 20.10 1.39
CA LYS A 120 8.94 20.67 1.15
C LYS A 120 8.87 21.65 -0.04
N LYS A 121 9.92 22.44 -0.26
CA LYS A 121 10.00 23.43 -1.36
C LYS A 121 10.49 22.86 -2.70
N LYS A 122 11.16 21.70 -2.71
CA LYS A 122 11.69 21.07 -3.93
C LYS A 122 10.68 20.06 -4.45
N LEU A 123 9.79 20.49 -5.34
CA LEU A 123 8.61 19.73 -5.77
C LEU A 123 8.92 18.29 -6.22
N VAL A 124 9.94 18.10 -7.06
CA VAL A 124 10.35 16.75 -7.54
C VAL A 124 10.80 15.84 -6.40
N ASN A 125 11.69 16.34 -5.52
CA ASN A 125 12.17 15.55 -4.38
C ASN A 125 11.05 15.27 -3.38
N PHE A 126 10.16 16.25 -3.17
CA PHE A 126 8.98 16.07 -2.34
C PHE A 126 8.10 14.95 -2.89
N PHE A 127 7.81 14.97 -4.19
CA PHE A 127 6.97 13.96 -4.83
C PHE A 127 7.59 12.57 -4.74
N ARG A 128 8.89 12.42 -5.05
CA ARG A 128 9.63 11.17 -4.86
C ARG A 128 9.44 10.59 -3.46
N LEU A 129 9.60 11.42 -2.44
CA LEU A 129 9.47 11.01 -1.04
C LEU A 129 8.02 10.77 -0.62
N TYR A 130 7.06 11.48 -1.21
CA TYR A 130 5.63 11.32 -0.94
C TYR A 130 5.10 10.00 -1.48
N ILE A 131 5.49 9.66 -2.71
CA ILE A 131 5.19 8.36 -3.31
C ILE A 131 5.92 7.25 -2.57
N LEU A 132 7.19 7.44 -2.21
CA LEU A 132 7.93 6.48 -1.39
C LEU A 132 7.20 6.20 -0.07
N LEU A 133 6.71 7.25 0.60
CA LEU A 133 5.92 7.09 1.81
C LEU A 133 4.62 6.32 1.54
N SER A 134 3.90 6.68 0.48
CA SER A 134 2.67 5.99 0.08
C SER A 134 2.91 4.51 -0.23
N PHE A 135 4.06 4.16 -0.83
CA PHE A 135 4.42 2.79 -1.12
C PHE A 135 4.66 2.01 0.17
N VAL A 136 5.45 2.55 1.10
CA VAL A 136 5.83 1.81 2.31
C VAL A 136 4.72 1.77 3.36
N GLU A 137 3.81 2.75 3.36
CA GLU A 137 2.69 2.80 4.30
C GLU A 137 1.41 2.16 3.76
N PHE A 138 1.19 2.20 2.44
CA PHE A 138 -0.08 1.79 1.83
C PHE A 138 0.09 0.71 0.76
N TYR A 139 0.77 0.95 -0.37
CA TYR A 139 0.71 0.05 -1.53
C TYR A 139 1.57 -1.23 -1.45
N PHE A 140 2.77 -1.13 -0.86
CA PHE A 140 3.72 -2.24 -0.66
C PHE A 140 4.21 -2.32 0.80
N PRO A 141 3.28 -2.44 1.75
CA PRO A 141 3.57 -2.40 3.17
C PRO A 141 4.31 -3.65 3.62
N LYS A 142 5.44 -3.50 4.32
CA LYS A 142 6.29 -4.65 4.65
C LYS A 142 5.96 -5.37 5.96
N ILE A 143 6.22 -6.67 5.95
CA ILE A 143 6.27 -7.58 7.11
C ILE A 143 7.69 -7.52 7.71
N GLY A 144 7.84 -7.05 8.95
CA GLY A 144 9.13 -6.96 9.66
C GLY A 144 9.75 -5.56 9.72
N ASN A 145 11.01 -5.46 10.21
CA ASN A 145 11.61 -4.17 10.61
C ASN A 145 12.30 -3.37 9.49
N LYS A 146 12.61 -3.96 8.33
CA LYS A 146 13.36 -3.29 7.25
C LYS A 146 12.42 -2.88 6.12
N VAL A 147 12.34 -1.59 5.77
CA VAL A 147 11.54 -1.08 4.65
C VAL A 147 11.96 -1.72 3.32
N PHE A 148 11.02 -2.01 2.41
CA PHE A 148 11.35 -2.49 1.07
C PHE A 148 11.71 -1.28 0.24
N THR A 149 12.91 -1.25 -0.31
CA THR A 149 13.38 -0.16 -1.17
C THR A 149 13.62 -0.64 -2.60
N GLY A 150 13.16 -1.85 -2.95
CA GLY A 150 13.32 -2.41 -4.29
C GLY A 150 12.65 -1.59 -5.41
N PHE A 151 11.72 -0.70 -5.04
CA PHE A 151 11.04 0.24 -5.94
C PHE A 151 11.63 1.66 -5.94
N ILE A 152 12.71 1.91 -5.18
CA ILE A 152 13.20 3.27 -4.95
C ILE A 152 13.82 3.89 -6.20
N LYS A 153 14.39 3.06 -7.08
CA LYS A 153 15.01 3.49 -8.33
C LYS A 153 13.97 4.00 -9.33
N GLN A 154 12.77 3.41 -9.33
CA GLN A 154 11.67 3.83 -10.20
C GLN A 154 11.27 5.27 -9.92
N LEU A 155 11.35 5.72 -8.67
CA LEU A 155 11.04 7.09 -8.27
C LEU A 155 11.96 8.14 -8.94
N ASP A 156 13.10 7.75 -9.49
CA ASP A 156 13.96 8.67 -10.23
C ASP A 156 13.30 9.13 -11.55
N ASN A 157 12.53 8.25 -12.20
CA ASN A 157 11.88 8.50 -13.49
C ASN A 157 10.36 8.64 -13.35
N LEU A 158 9.94 9.75 -12.73
CA LEU A 158 8.54 10.06 -12.49
C LEU A 158 7.68 10.11 -13.77
N SER A 159 8.26 10.51 -14.89
CA SER A 159 7.54 10.59 -16.18
C SER A 159 7.21 9.22 -16.79
N SER A 160 7.78 8.13 -16.26
CA SER A 160 7.47 6.77 -16.72
C SER A 160 6.37 6.08 -15.92
N PHE A 161 5.81 6.74 -14.91
CA PHE A 161 4.87 6.12 -13.97
C PHE A 161 3.58 5.64 -14.63
N ASP A 162 3.09 6.32 -15.64
CA ASP A 162 1.91 5.93 -16.43
C ASP A 162 2.15 4.66 -17.28
N THR A 163 3.40 4.31 -17.57
CA THR A 163 3.75 3.12 -18.37
C THR A 163 3.78 1.82 -17.56
N HIS A 164 3.59 1.89 -16.24
CA HIS A 164 3.69 0.74 -15.34
C HIS A 164 2.31 0.16 -14.97
N SER A 165 2.26 -1.15 -14.76
CA SER A 165 1.08 -1.89 -14.34
C SER A 165 0.90 -1.88 -12.82
N TRP A 166 0.85 -0.70 -12.19
CA TRP A 166 0.81 -0.57 -10.72
C TRP A 166 -0.29 -1.40 -10.05
N GLY A 167 -1.45 -1.53 -10.70
CA GLY A 167 -2.57 -2.31 -10.18
C GLY A 167 -2.26 -3.80 -10.13
N LEU A 168 -1.54 -4.31 -11.14
CA LEU A 168 -1.10 -5.71 -11.17
C LEU A 168 0.00 -5.97 -10.13
N ASP A 169 0.93 -5.04 -9.96
CA ASP A 169 2.01 -5.17 -8.96
C ASP A 169 1.46 -5.17 -7.53
N VAL A 170 0.53 -4.25 -7.21
CA VAL A 170 -0.14 -4.23 -5.91
C VAL A 170 -0.99 -5.48 -5.69
N TYR A 171 -1.71 -5.94 -6.72
CA TYR A 171 -2.45 -7.21 -6.65
C TYR A 171 -1.54 -8.40 -6.31
N ASN A 172 -0.42 -8.55 -7.03
CA ASN A 172 0.53 -9.63 -6.80
C ASN A 172 1.15 -9.57 -5.39
N PHE A 173 1.39 -8.36 -4.90
CA PHE A 173 1.85 -8.14 -3.53
C PHE A 173 0.81 -8.65 -2.52
N VAL A 174 -0.45 -8.23 -2.64
CA VAL A 174 -1.56 -8.64 -1.76
C VAL A 174 -1.76 -10.16 -1.79
N VAL A 175 -1.78 -10.78 -2.98
CA VAL A 175 -1.93 -12.24 -3.14
C VAL A 175 -0.79 -13.00 -2.46
N SER A 176 0.44 -12.49 -2.56
CA SER A 176 1.61 -13.10 -1.91
C SER A 176 1.47 -13.02 -0.39
N SER A 177 1.06 -11.87 0.15
CA SER A 177 0.81 -11.70 1.59
C SER A 177 -0.32 -12.58 2.12
N LEU A 178 -1.42 -12.73 1.37
CA LEU A 178 -2.53 -13.64 1.70
C LEU A 178 -2.07 -15.09 1.71
N ARG A 179 -1.23 -15.50 0.74
CA ARG A 179 -0.65 -16.84 0.67
C ARG A 179 0.22 -17.13 1.90
N GLU A 180 1.18 -16.25 2.19
CA GLU A 180 2.08 -16.41 3.34
C GLU A 180 1.30 -16.49 4.66
N SER A 181 0.33 -15.58 4.85
CA SER A 181 -0.51 -15.56 6.04
C SER A 181 -1.39 -16.81 6.17
N SER A 182 -1.94 -17.31 5.06
CA SER A 182 -2.79 -18.52 5.05
C SER A 182 -1.99 -19.78 5.39
N VAL A 183 -0.73 -19.87 4.95
CA VAL A 183 0.17 -20.99 5.31
C VAL A 183 0.47 -20.98 6.80
N VAL A 184 0.89 -19.83 7.35
CA VAL A 184 1.19 -19.69 8.79
C VAL A 184 -0.03 -20.03 9.66
N LEU A 185 -1.21 -19.60 9.23
CA LEU A 185 -2.48 -19.88 9.91
C LEU A 185 -2.79 -21.38 9.96
N LYS A 186 -2.62 -22.08 8.83
CA LYS A 186 -2.86 -23.53 8.71
C LYS A 186 -1.86 -24.37 9.50
N GLU A 187 -0.66 -23.83 9.74
CA GLU A 187 0.38 -24.45 10.59
C GLU A 187 0.13 -24.25 12.10
N GLY A 188 -0.93 -23.55 12.52
CA GLY A 188 -1.29 -23.39 13.93
C GLY A 188 -0.39 -22.44 14.73
N LYS A 189 0.45 -21.64 14.08
CA LYS A 189 1.34 -20.66 14.75
C LYS A 189 0.53 -19.43 15.19
N LYS A 190 0.72 -18.98 16.44
CA LYS A 190 0.07 -17.76 16.98
C LYS A 190 0.51 -16.51 16.20
N GLN A 191 -0.50 -15.70 15.84
CA GLN A 191 -0.47 -14.51 14.99
C GLN A 191 0.60 -13.46 15.35
N ASP A 192 1.30 -12.95 14.33
CA ASP A 192 1.73 -11.54 14.31
C ASP A 192 0.64 -10.72 13.61
N THR A 193 -0.15 -10.00 14.41
CA THR A 193 -1.29 -9.17 13.99
C THR A 193 -0.88 -7.95 13.16
N LYS A 194 0.43 -7.65 13.04
CA LYS A 194 0.96 -6.57 12.19
C LYS A 194 0.91 -6.89 10.71
N THR A 195 1.24 -8.13 10.33
CA THR A 195 1.21 -8.68 8.96
C THR A 195 -0.17 -8.55 8.33
N PHE A 196 -1.20 -8.74 9.17
CA PHE A 196 -2.60 -8.71 8.78
C PHE A 196 -3.15 -7.30 8.54
N LYS A 197 -2.68 -6.30 9.29
CA LYS A 197 -3.23 -4.94 9.31
C LYS A 197 -3.10 -4.18 7.99
N GLN A 198 -2.11 -4.55 7.17
CA GLN A 198 -1.72 -3.80 5.98
C GLN A 198 -2.30 -4.38 4.68
N VAL A 199 -2.50 -5.71 4.61
CA VAL A 199 -3.21 -6.40 3.51
C VAL A 199 -4.64 -5.88 3.35
N CYS A 200 -5.21 -5.35 4.43
CA CYS A 200 -6.63 -5.14 4.51
C CYS A 200 -7.07 -3.68 4.52
N CYS A 201 -6.17 -2.70 4.74
CA CYS A 201 -6.45 -1.32 4.30
C CYS A 201 -6.87 -1.30 2.81
N HIS A 202 -6.33 -2.20 2.00
CA HIS A 202 -6.75 -2.35 0.60
C HIS A 202 -8.15 -2.95 0.48
N ILE A 203 -8.51 -4.00 1.24
CA ILE A 203 -9.79 -4.72 1.08
C ILE A 203 -11.01 -3.91 1.57
N GLU A 204 -10.83 -3.03 2.58
CA GLU A 204 -11.87 -2.06 2.99
C GLU A 204 -12.06 -0.96 1.93
N ASP A 205 -10.96 -0.36 1.46
CA ASP A 205 -10.99 0.68 0.42
C ASP A 205 -11.50 0.16 -0.92
N LEU A 206 -11.32 -1.14 -1.17
CA LEU A 206 -11.82 -1.87 -2.33
C LEU A 206 -13.33 -2.13 -2.32
N GLY A 207 -14.04 -1.82 -1.23
CA GLY A 207 -15.49 -2.05 -1.15
C GLY A 207 -15.88 -3.51 -1.27
N ILE A 208 -14.99 -4.45 -0.90
CA ILE A 208 -15.24 -5.90 -1.01
C ILE A 208 -16.13 -6.42 0.15
N GLN A 209 -16.33 -5.59 1.19
CA GLN A 209 -17.11 -5.95 2.38
C GLN A 209 -18.55 -6.47 2.09
N PRO A 210 -19.35 -5.86 1.18
CA PRO A 210 -20.71 -6.34 0.90
C PRO A 210 -20.73 -7.69 0.18
N PHE A 211 -19.71 -7.98 -0.64
CA PHE A 211 -19.67 -9.19 -1.48
C PHE A 211 -19.30 -10.45 -0.70
N ILE A 212 -18.44 -10.34 0.32
CA ILE A 212 -17.97 -11.50 1.10
C ILE A 212 -18.92 -11.84 2.26
N PHE A 213 -19.57 -10.84 2.88
CA PHE A 213 -20.38 -11.04 4.08
C PHE A 213 -21.89 -11.03 3.85
N GLY A 214 -22.35 -10.67 2.64
CA GLY A 214 -23.78 -10.75 2.30
C GLY A 214 -24.65 -9.79 3.08
N GLU A 215 -24.10 -8.69 3.62
CA GLU A 215 -24.94 -7.60 4.11
C GLU A 215 -25.35 -6.72 2.94
N SER A 216 -26.65 -6.78 2.65
CA SER A 216 -27.32 -5.93 1.68
C SER A 216 -27.42 -4.54 2.28
N THR A 217 -26.46 -3.66 2.02
CA THR A 217 -26.66 -2.22 2.21
C THR A 217 -26.27 -1.49 0.93
N CYS A 218 -27.32 -1.25 0.12
CA CYS A 218 -27.32 -0.26 -0.92
C CYS A 218 -27.03 1.11 -0.30
N TYR A 219 -26.08 1.88 -0.83
CA TYR A 219 -26.15 3.34 -0.77
C TYR A 219 -25.67 3.92 -2.10
N PHE A 220 -26.57 4.71 -2.69
CA PHE A 220 -26.38 5.59 -3.83
C PHE A 220 -25.46 6.76 -3.49
#